data_AF-A0A151QQX8-F1
#
_entry.id   AF-A0A151QQX8-F1
#
_cell.length_a   1.000
_cell.length_b   1.000
_cell.length_c   1.000
_cell.angle_alpha   90.00
_cell.angle_beta   90.00
_cell.angle_gamma   90.00
#
_symmetry.space_group_name_H-M   'P 1'
#
loop_
_entity.id
_entity.type
_entity.pdbx_description
1 polymer ?
#
loop_
_entity_poly.entity_id
_entity_poly.type
_entity_poly.pdbx_seq_one_letter_code
_entity_poly.pdbx_strand_id
1 'polypeptide(L)'
;MDMVYHPYECNTKCSMNLIIKKSQWKDESLLSGLFQHLERYEAKLNATAKTQENCSLLQEIRDINNLLIDSEIVIGEKDSILSAAGGAAEHGEGLVIKFVFNAVTVNQNLHLSSDKKSIIKPLWLLVPTSYPFSPPVILEMLSEVSEGLGDLSTIAKSNLIYSLQHLNQPRTLMNIATSWERCAREAILEYAQARGGGTFSSIYGGWEMCEKYF
;
A
#
# COMPACT_ATOMS: atom_id res chain seq x y z
N MET A 1 10.09 -12.79 32.17
CA MET A 1 11.52 -12.45 32.41
C MET A 1 12.13 -12.33 31.03
N ASP A 2 11.99 -11.12 30.48
CA ASP A 2 12.26 -10.80 29.10
C ASP A 2 13.76 -10.70 28.85
N MET A 3 14.25 -11.44 27.85
CA MET A 3 15.57 -11.21 27.28
C MET A 3 15.49 -9.98 26.39
N VAL A 4 15.86 -8.84 26.96
CA VAL A 4 16.06 -7.59 26.22
C VAL A 4 17.27 -7.79 25.30
N TYR A 5 16.98 -7.92 24.01
CA TYR A 5 17.97 -7.87 22.94
C TYR A 5 18.49 -6.42 22.86
N HIS A 6 19.68 -6.16 23.39
CA HIS A 6 20.39 -4.92 23.11
C HIS A 6 21.14 -5.06 21.78
N PRO A 7 20.77 -4.30 20.73
CA PRO A 7 21.60 -4.25 19.55
C PRO A 7 22.87 -3.49 19.92
N TYR A 8 24.01 -4.16 19.82
CA TYR A 8 25.31 -3.50 19.77
C TYR A 8 25.36 -2.69 18.48
N GLU A 9 24.85 -1.45 18.50
CA GLU A 9 25.32 -0.42 17.57
C GLU A 9 26.76 -0.09 17.96
N CYS A 10 27.67 -0.97 17.54
CA CYS A 10 29.08 -0.66 17.54
C CYS A 10 29.27 0.46 16.53
N ASN A 11 29.31 1.69 17.02
CA ASN A 11 29.57 2.89 16.25
C ASN A 11 30.96 2.76 15.58
N THR A 12 31.00 2.16 14.39
CA THR A 12 32.20 1.88 13.59
C THR A 12 33.02 3.13 13.35
N LYS A 13 32.36 4.30 13.27
CA LYS A 13 32.99 5.63 13.23
C LYS A 13 33.80 5.95 14.50
N CYS A 14 33.31 5.58 15.68
CA CYS A 14 34.00 5.82 16.94
C CYS A 14 35.21 4.89 17.10
N SER A 15 35.05 3.62 16.72
CA SER A 15 36.13 2.61 16.76
C SER A 15 37.26 2.92 15.77
N MET A 16 36.97 3.37 14.55
CA MET A 16 38.01 3.74 13.57
C MET A 16 38.79 5.01 13.95
N ASN A 17 38.11 6.04 14.46
CA ASN A 17 38.80 7.25 14.94
C ASN A 17 39.76 6.96 16.09
N LEU A 18 39.40 5.99 16.95
CA LEU A 18 40.26 5.52 18.04
C LEU A 18 41.47 4.72 17.52
N ILE A 19 41.28 3.92 16.45
CA ILE A 19 42.36 3.19 15.78
C ILE A 19 43.34 4.15 15.09
N ILE A 20 42.85 5.15 14.37
CA ILE A 20 43.66 6.18 13.70
C ILE A 20 44.52 6.94 14.74
N LYS A 21 43.92 7.39 15.84
CA LYS A 21 44.64 8.06 16.93
C LYS A 21 45.70 7.18 17.60
N LYS A 22 45.47 5.85 17.70
CA LYS A 22 46.39 4.92 18.36
C LYS A 22 47.53 4.42 17.48
N SER A 23 47.43 4.53 16.16
CA SER A 23 48.27 3.78 15.25
C SER A 23 49.46 4.55 14.65
N GLN A 24 49.72 5.79 15.11
CA GLN A 24 50.92 6.60 14.79
C GLN A 24 51.27 6.67 13.28
N TRP A 25 50.27 6.58 12.39
CA TRP A 25 50.51 6.70 10.95
C TRP A 25 50.88 8.14 10.62
N LYS A 26 52.00 8.32 9.93
CA LYS A 26 52.61 9.63 9.67
C LYS A 26 51.91 10.46 8.59
N ASP A 27 50.92 9.90 7.90
CA ASP A 27 50.28 10.55 6.75
C ASP A 27 48.75 10.55 6.89
N GLU A 28 48.25 11.57 7.60
CA GLU A 28 46.81 11.80 7.79
C GLU A 28 46.06 12.01 6.47
N SER A 29 46.75 12.46 5.41
CA SER A 29 46.13 12.72 4.11
C SER A 29 45.64 11.42 3.44
N LEU A 30 46.45 10.35 3.50
CA LEU A 30 46.11 9.04 2.96
C LEU A 30 44.97 8.38 3.72
N LEU A 31 44.94 8.50 5.06
CA LEU A 31 43.87 7.98 5.89
C LEU A 31 42.54 8.70 5.63
N SER A 32 42.57 10.03 5.47
CA SER A 32 41.36 10.79 5.10
C SER A 32 40.83 10.38 3.73
N GLY A 33 41.72 10.14 2.75
CA GLY A 33 41.34 9.69 1.41
C GLY A 33 40.71 8.31 1.41
N LEU A 34 41.25 7.37 2.19
CA LEU A 34 40.68 6.03 2.37
C LEU A 34 39.31 6.09 3.05
N PHE A 35 39.15 6.92 4.09
CA PHE A 35 37.89 7.08 4.80
C PHE A 35 36.79 7.62 3.87
N GLN A 36 37.13 8.65 3.10
CA GLN A 36 36.20 9.26 2.16
C GLN A 36 35.87 8.32 0.98
N HIS A 37 36.78 7.41 0.62
CA HIS A 37 36.52 6.37 -0.36
C HIS A 37 35.55 5.31 0.17
N LEU A 38 35.73 4.87 1.42
CA LEU A 38 34.84 3.92 2.10
C LEU A 38 33.43 4.50 2.27
N GLU A 39 33.30 5.74 2.74
CA GLU A 39 31.99 6.41 2.86
C GLU A 39 31.29 6.52 1.49
N ARG A 40 32.04 6.81 0.41
CA ARG A 40 31.49 6.80 -0.96
C ARG A 40 31.07 5.41 -1.42
N TYR A 41 31.80 4.37 -1.02
CA TYR A 41 31.47 2.99 -1.38
C TYR A 41 30.22 2.51 -0.63
N GLU A 42 30.12 2.77 0.67
CA GLU A 42 28.93 2.50 1.47
C GLU A 42 27.69 3.23 0.91
N ALA A 43 27.83 4.52 0.58
CA ALA A 43 26.74 5.29 -0.03
C ALA A 43 26.27 4.69 -1.37
N LYS A 44 27.19 4.20 -2.21
CA LYS A 44 26.85 3.53 -3.47
C LYS A 44 26.15 2.19 -3.26
N LEU A 45 26.62 1.39 -2.30
CA LEU A 45 25.98 0.11 -1.97
C LEU A 45 24.55 0.33 -1.48
N ASN A 46 24.35 1.28 -0.56
CA ASN A 46 23.02 1.62 -0.03
C ASN A 46 22.08 2.15 -1.12
N ALA A 47 22.58 3.02 -2.01
CA ALA A 47 21.78 3.52 -3.13
C ALA A 47 21.36 2.40 -4.11
N THR A 48 22.25 1.44 -4.36
CA THR A 48 21.97 0.29 -5.24
C THR A 48 20.93 -0.64 -4.62
N ALA A 49 21.06 -0.95 -3.33
CA ALA A 49 20.08 -1.75 -2.59
C ALA A 49 18.68 -1.11 -2.61
N LYS A 50 18.60 0.19 -2.31
CA LYS A 50 17.34 0.95 -2.35
C LYS A 50 16.70 0.96 -3.74
N THR A 51 17.50 1.05 -4.80
CA THR A 51 17.00 0.99 -6.18
C THR A 51 16.42 -0.39 -6.50
N GLN A 52 17.10 -1.46 -6.07
CA GLN A 52 16.65 -2.84 -6.26
C GLN A 52 15.33 -3.13 -5.52
N GLU A 53 15.20 -2.68 -4.27
CA GLU A 53 13.98 -2.81 -3.46
C GLU A 53 12.81 -2.09 -4.13
N ASN A 54 13.02 -0.87 -4.60
CA ASN A 54 12.02 -0.11 -5.36
C ASN A 54 11.60 -0.86 -6.64
N CYS A 55 12.56 -1.43 -7.38
CA CYS A 55 12.25 -2.24 -8.57
C CYS A 55 11.42 -3.48 -8.22
N SER A 56 11.70 -4.14 -7.10
CA SER A 56 10.94 -5.30 -6.62
C SER A 56 9.50 -4.92 -6.26
N LEU A 57 9.32 -3.82 -5.52
CA LEU A 57 7.99 -3.33 -5.13
C LEU A 57 7.14 -2.92 -6.34
N LEU A 58 7.73 -2.23 -7.31
CA LEU A 58 7.04 -1.86 -8.55
C LEU A 58 6.63 -3.09 -9.37
N GLN A 59 7.43 -4.16 -9.33
CA GLN A 59 7.07 -5.41 -9.98
C GLN A 59 5.91 -6.09 -9.25
N GLU A 60 5.95 -6.17 -7.92
CA GLU A 60 4.83 -6.71 -7.12
C GLU A 60 3.52 -5.96 -7.41
N ILE A 61 3.55 -4.62 -7.46
CA ILE A 61 2.38 -3.81 -7.81
C ILE A 61 1.84 -4.16 -9.19
N ARG A 62 2.72 -4.33 -10.18
CA ARG A 62 2.31 -4.73 -11.54
C ARG A 62 1.69 -6.12 -11.55
N ASP A 63 2.27 -7.07 -10.85
CA ASP A 63 1.77 -8.44 -10.79
C ASP A 63 0.40 -8.50 -10.11
N ILE A 64 0.19 -7.72 -9.04
CA ILE A 64 -1.12 -7.59 -8.38
C ILE A 64 -2.14 -6.95 -9.33
N ASN A 65 -1.79 -5.85 -10.01
CA ASN A 65 -2.70 -5.18 -10.94
C ASN A 65 -3.14 -6.08 -12.11
N ASN A 66 -2.30 -7.03 -12.54
CA ASN A 66 -2.67 -8.02 -13.55
C ASN A 66 -3.69 -9.06 -13.06
N LEU A 67 -3.89 -9.18 -11.74
CA LEU A 67 -4.83 -10.12 -11.12
C LEU A 67 -6.15 -9.46 -10.68
N LEU A 68 -6.12 -8.15 -10.41
CA LEU A 68 -7.31 -7.38 -10.08
C LEU A 68 -8.15 -7.17 -11.34
N ILE A 69 -9.47 -7.09 -11.17
CA ILE A 69 -10.43 -7.00 -12.28
C ILE A 69 -11.11 -5.63 -12.28
N ASP A 70 -11.65 -5.21 -11.12
CA ASP A 70 -12.37 -3.94 -10.97
C ASP A 70 -11.55 -2.92 -10.18
N SER A 71 -10.37 -3.30 -9.69
CA SER A 71 -9.50 -2.44 -8.91
C SER A 71 -8.12 -2.29 -9.55
N GLU A 72 -7.43 -1.22 -9.18
CA GLU A 72 -6.03 -1.01 -9.52
C GLU A 72 -5.28 -0.35 -8.37
N ILE A 73 -3.99 -0.66 -8.26
CA ILE A 73 -3.04 0.01 -7.39
C ILE A 73 -2.31 1.07 -8.22
N VAL A 74 -2.43 2.33 -7.79
CA VAL A 74 -1.78 3.47 -8.41
C VAL A 74 -0.82 4.11 -7.43
N ILE A 75 0.35 4.54 -7.90
CA ILE A 75 1.30 5.28 -7.07
C ILE A 75 0.72 6.68 -6.80
N GLY A 76 0.65 7.05 -5.53
CA GLY A 76 0.16 8.36 -5.09
C GLY A 76 1.21 9.44 -5.32
N GLU A 77 0.81 10.57 -5.87
CA GLU A 77 1.67 11.76 -5.92
C GLU A 77 1.72 12.40 -4.53
N LYS A 78 2.91 12.83 -4.10
CA LYS A 78 3.17 13.31 -2.74
C LYS A 78 2.24 14.47 -2.33
N ASP A 79 1.84 15.29 -3.29
CA ASP A 79 1.00 16.47 -3.08
C ASP A 79 -0.49 16.13 -2.87
N SER A 80 -0.96 15.00 -3.41
CA SER A 80 -2.35 14.53 -3.19
C SER A 80 -2.59 14.01 -1.78
N ILE A 81 -1.52 13.67 -1.05
CA ILE A 81 -1.55 13.12 0.30
C ILE A 81 -1.91 14.18 1.34
N LEU A 82 -1.46 15.43 1.12
CA LEU A 82 -1.76 16.57 2.01
C LEU A 82 -3.26 16.86 2.07
N SER A 83 -3.99 16.61 0.98
CA SER A 83 -5.45 16.78 0.94
C SER A 83 -6.23 15.61 1.53
N ALA A 84 -5.63 14.42 1.69
CA ALA A 84 -6.32 13.19 2.10
C ALA A 84 -5.95 12.70 3.52
N ALA A 85 -4.76 13.01 4.02
CA ALA A 85 -4.21 12.46 5.27
C ALA A 85 -4.05 13.49 6.42
N GLY A 86 -4.61 14.70 6.28
CA GLY A 86 -4.61 15.71 7.37
C GLY A 86 -3.23 16.02 7.96
N GLY A 87 -2.16 15.97 7.14
CA GLY A 87 -0.78 16.24 7.59
C GLY A 87 -0.05 15.05 8.25
N ALA A 88 -0.71 13.91 8.49
CA ALA A 88 -0.07 12.75 9.14
C ALA A 88 1.03 12.07 8.27
N ALA A 89 1.04 12.35 6.97
CA ALA A 89 2.01 11.80 6.03
C ALA A 89 3.32 12.59 5.91
N GLU A 90 3.45 13.75 6.57
CA GLU A 90 4.66 14.58 6.41
C GLU A 90 5.93 13.92 7.00
N HIS A 91 5.79 12.90 7.84
CA HIS A 91 6.90 12.29 8.57
C HIS A 91 7.14 10.79 8.27
N GLY A 92 6.33 10.17 7.40
CA GLY A 92 6.47 8.75 7.06
C GLY A 92 7.42 8.53 5.88
N GLU A 93 8.62 8.00 6.11
CA GLU A 93 9.49 7.54 5.02
C GLU A 93 8.89 6.31 4.32
N GLY A 94 8.50 6.44 3.05
CA GLY A 94 7.91 5.34 2.29
C GLY A 94 7.31 5.75 0.95
N LEU A 95 6.77 4.77 0.21
CA LEU A 95 6.02 4.97 -1.02
C LEU A 95 4.53 5.04 -0.68
N VAL A 96 3.85 6.12 -1.09
CA VAL A 96 2.39 6.18 -0.97
C VAL A 96 1.75 5.64 -2.24
N ILE A 97 0.75 4.79 -2.04
CA ILE A 97 -0.06 4.19 -3.09
C ILE A 97 -1.54 4.39 -2.75
N LYS A 98 -2.39 4.28 -3.76
CA LYS A 98 -3.83 4.28 -3.60
C LYS A 98 -4.42 3.07 -4.32
N PHE A 99 -5.41 2.43 -3.70
CA PHE A 99 -6.23 1.43 -4.34
C PHE A 99 -7.48 2.11 -4.88
N VAL A 100 -7.64 2.08 -6.20
CA VAL A 100 -8.76 2.67 -6.91
C VAL A 100 -9.71 1.55 -7.33
N PHE A 101 -11.01 1.79 -7.21
CA PHE A 101 -12.04 0.88 -7.70
C PHE A 101 -12.64 1.48 -8.97
N ASN A 102 -12.33 0.90 -10.12
CA ASN A 102 -12.68 1.41 -11.45
C ASN A 102 -14.00 0.86 -12.00
N ALA A 103 -14.56 -0.18 -11.37
CA ALA A 103 -15.87 -0.74 -11.70
C ALA A 103 -16.14 -0.81 -13.21
N VAL A 104 -15.52 -1.76 -13.91
CA VAL A 104 -15.66 -1.90 -15.38
C VAL A 104 -17.12 -2.22 -15.79
N THR A 105 -17.96 -2.56 -14.81
CA THR A 105 -19.32 -3.07 -14.97
C THR A 105 -20.44 -2.07 -14.70
N VAL A 106 -20.16 -0.84 -14.22
CA VAL A 106 -21.21 0.14 -13.95
C VAL A 106 -21.52 0.93 -15.22
N ASN A 107 -22.57 0.51 -15.93
CA ASN A 107 -23.13 1.25 -17.04
C ASN A 107 -23.38 2.71 -16.61
N GLN A 108 -22.85 3.68 -17.36
CA GLN A 108 -22.91 5.13 -17.09
C GLN A 108 -24.34 5.73 -17.17
N ASN A 109 -25.37 4.88 -17.18
CA ASN A 109 -26.78 5.25 -17.18
C ASN A 109 -27.33 5.51 -15.77
N LEU A 110 -26.55 5.26 -14.71
CA LEU A 110 -26.78 5.98 -13.46
C LEU A 110 -26.47 7.45 -13.76
N HIS A 111 -27.44 8.36 -13.59
CA HIS A 111 -27.28 9.82 -13.71
C HIS A 111 -26.31 10.39 -12.65
N LEU A 112 -25.10 9.84 -12.58
CA LEU A 112 -23.95 10.37 -11.88
C LEU A 112 -23.28 11.30 -12.89
N SER A 113 -23.46 12.60 -12.65
CA SER A 113 -22.91 13.73 -13.40
C SER A 113 -21.60 13.46 -14.15
N SER A 114 -21.45 14.07 -15.33
CA SER A 114 -20.34 14.00 -16.30
C SER A 114 -18.89 14.20 -15.77
N ASP A 115 -18.70 14.36 -14.47
CA ASP A 115 -17.40 14.22 -13.82
C ASP A 115 -17.13 12.73 -13.59
N LYS A 116 -16.10 12.17 -14.22
CA LYS A 116 -15.60 10.79 -14.01
C LYS A 116 -15.02 10.62 -12.59
N LYS A 117 -15.84 10.82 -11.55
CA LYS A 117 -15.50 10.59 -10.16
C LYS A 117 -15.81 9.13 -9.85
N SER A 118 -14.79 8.40 -9.38
CA SER A 118 -14.97 7.05 -8.87
C SER A 118 -16.08 7.03 -7.82
N ILE A 119 -17.02 6.10 -7.96
CA ILE A 119 -18.18 5.94 -7.06
C ILE A 119 -17.70 5.61 -5.64
N ILE A 120 -16.60 4.87 -5.52
CA ILE A 120 -15.93 4.55 -4.25
C ILE A 120 -14.64 5.37 -4.19
N LYS A 121 -14.44 6.14 -3.14
CA LYS A 121 -13.20 6.91 -2.96
C LYS A 121 -12.01 5.95 -2.82
N PRO A 122 -10.85 6.28 -3.40
CA PRO A 122 -9.66 5.46 -3.29
C PRO A 122 -9.26 5.22 -1.84
N LEU A 123 -8.62 4.08 -1.56
CA LEU A 123 -8.00 3.79 -0.27
C LEU A 123 -6.51 4.13 -0.33
N TRP A 124 -6.03 4.98 0.56
CA TRP A 124 -4.62 5.36 0.61
C TRP A 124 -3.80 4.50 1.57
N LEU A 125 -2.61 4.09 1.12
CA LEU A 125 -1.65 3.32 1.90
C LEU A 125 -0.26 3.91 1.81
N LEU A 126 0.49 3.81 2.92
CA LEU A 126 1.92 4.01 2.98
C LEU A 126 2.61 2.64 3.01
N VAL A 127 3.50 2.41 2.06
CA VAL A 127 4.44 1.29 2.05
C VAL A 127 5.75 1.79 2.64
N PRO A 128 6.14 1.35 3.86
CA PRO A 128 7.38 1.78 4.48
C PRO A 128 8.61 1.40 3.65
N THR A 129 9.69 2.15 3.78
CA THR A 129 11.00 1.77 3.19
C THR A 129 11.53 0.43 3.71
N SER A 130 11.09 0.00 4.89
CA SER A 130 11.40 -1.30 5.48
C SER A 130 10.52 -2.45 4.98
N TYR A 131 9.64 -2.24 4.00
CA TYR A 131 8.88 -3.32 3.37
C TYR A 131 9.81 -4.31 2.65
N PRO A 132 9.62 -5.64 2.78
CA PRO A 132 8.48 -6.35 3.36
C PRO A 132 8.60 -6.66 4.87
N PHE A 133 9.65 -6.21 5.56
CA PHE A 133 9.83 -6.45 7.00
C PHE A 133 8.84 -5.67 7.87
N SER A 134 8.36 -4.53 7.38
CA SER A 134 7.25 -3.79 7.98
C SER A 134 6.05 -3.78 7.03
N PRO A 135 4.83 -4.06 7.53
CA PRO A 135 3.64 -4.12 6.70
C PRO A 135 3.21 -2.73 6.19
N PRO A 136 2.47 -2.65 5.07
CA PRO A 136 1.82 -1.42 4.63
C PRO A 136 0.83 -0.89 5.66
N VAL A 137 0.74 0.43 5.76
CA VAL A 137 -0.13 1.16 6.71
C VAL A 137 -1.24 1.87 5.94
N ILE A 138 -2.50 1.71 6.37
CA ILE A 138 -3.64 2.41 5.79
C ILE A 138 -3.72 3.83 6.36
N LEU A 139 -3.75 4.84 5.49
CA LEU A 139 -3.67 6.26 5.86
C LEU A 139 -5.03 6.91 6.12
N GLU A 140 -6.05 6.57 5.33
CA GLU A 140 -7.32 7.32 5.28
C GLU A 140 -8.40 6.76 6.24
N MET A 141 -7.99 6.30 7.42
CA MET A 141 -8.88 5.69 8.41
C MET A 141 -9.65 6.72 9.28
N LEU A 142 -9.40 8.04 9.12
CA LEU A 142 -9.76 9.04 10.12
C LEU A 142 -10.78 10.12 9.70
N SER A 143 -11.34 10.12 8.49
CA SER A 143 -12.37 11.11 8.15
C SER A 143 -13.77 10.58 8.50
N GLU A 144 -14.48 11.34 9.31
CA GLU A 144 -15.73 10.94 9.96
C GLU A 144 -16.86 10.55 9.01
N VAL A 145 -17.70 9.67 9.54
CA VAL A 145 -18.97 9.18 8.98
C VAL A 145 -19.85 10.38 8.61
N SER A 146 -19.99 10.66 7.33
CA SER A 146 -21.04 11.57 6.84
C SER A 146 -22.38 10.88 7.01
N GLU A 147 -23.26 11.43 7.86
CA GLU A 147 -24.62 10.93 8.08
C GLU A 147 -25.48 11.08 6.81
N GLY A 148 -25.91 9.92 6.31
CA GLY A 148 -26.73 9.74 5.11
C GLY A 148 -26.56 8.28 4.69
N LEU A 149 -27.59 7.64 4.12
CA LEU A 149 -27.53 6.23 3.68
C LEU A 149 -26.17 5.94 2.99
N GLY A 150 -25.32 5.19 3.71
CA GLY A 150 -23.86 5.38 3.78
C GLY A 150 -23.14 5.47 2.45
N ASP A 151 -22.26 6.47 2.32
CA ASP A 151 -21.28 6.57 1.22
C ASP A 151 -20.69 5.17 0.96
N LEU A 152 -20.77 4.69 -0.29
CA LEU A 152 -20.24 3.40 -0.71
C LEU A 152 -18.78 3.25 -0.28
N SER A 153 -18.03 4.37 -0.21
CA SER A 153 -16.70 4.41 0.36
C SER A 153 -16.66 4.00 1.83
N THR A 154 -17.58 4.46 2.66
CA THR A 154 -17.62 4.15 4.10
C THR A 154 -17.95 2.69 4.33
N ILE A 155 -18.89 2.13 3.55
CA ILE A 155 -19.24 0.70 3.63
C ILE A 155 -18.03 -0.15 3.22
N ALA A 156 -17.44 0.13 2.05
CA ALA A 156 -16.28 -0.63 1.55
C ALA A 156 -15.08 -0.57 2.53
N LYS A 157 -14.76 0.62 3.06
CA LYS A 157 -13.67 0.80 4.03
C LYS A 157 -13.94 0.09 5.36
N SER A 158 -15.18 0.12 5.85
CA SER A 158 -15.55 -0.59 7.09
C SER A 158 -15.45 -2.10 6.92
N ASN A 159 -15.97 -2.65 5.82
CA ASN A 159 -15.86 -4.06 5.49
C ASN A 159 -14.40 -4.50 5.32
N LEU A 160 -13.55 -3.63 4.77
CA LEU A 160 -12.11 -3.89 4.68
C LEU A 160 -11.47 -3.94 6.08
N ILE A 161 -11.71 -2.96 6.94
CA ILE A 161 -11.15 -2.94 8.30
C ILE A 161 -11.55 -4.22 9.04
N TYR A 162 -12.82 -4.60 8.97
CA TYR A 162 -13.32 -5.85 9.54
C TYR A 162 -12.58 -7.06 8.96
N SER A 163 -12.47 -7.17 7.64
CA SER A 163 -11.75 -8.25 6.97
C SER A 163 -10.28 -8.34 7.43
N LEU A 164 -9.59 -7.19 7.51
CA LEU A 164 -8.18 -7.11 7.87
C LEU A 164 -7.89 -7.37 9.36
N GLN A 165 -8.88 -7.24 10.25
CA GLN A 165 -8.75 -7.63 11.65
C GLN A 165 -8.77 -9.16 11.82
N HIS A 166 -9.42 -9.87 10.92
CA HIS A 166 -9.58 -11.32 10.96
C HIS A 166 -8.59 -12.08 10.06
N LEU A 167 -7.62 -11.37 9.47
CA LEU A 167 -6.55 -12.01 8.69
C LEU A 167 -5.53 -12.67 9.62
N ASN A 168 -5.37 -13.99 9.47
CA ASN A 168 -4.39 -14.79 10.21
C ASN A 168 -2.94 -14.70 9.66
N GLN A 169 -2.70 -13.84 8.66
CA GLN A 169 -1.44 -13.73 7.93
C GLN A 169 -0.92 -12.30 7.95
N PRO A 170 0.41 -12.09 7.76
CA PRO A 170 0.97 -10.76 7.61
C PRO A 170 0.23 -9.99 6.49
N ARG A 171 -0.01 -8.70 6.74
CA ARG A 171 -0.64 -7.81 5.76
C ARG A 171 0.35 -7.53 4.62
N THR A 172 0.25 -8.32 3.56
CA THR A 172 0.94 -8.09 2.28
C THR A 172 0.11 -7.17 1.38
N LEU A 173 0.72 -6.54 0.37
CA LEU A 173 -0.02 -5.72 -0.59
C LEU A 173 -1.09 -6.53 -1.31
N MET A 174 -0.78 -7.77 -1.73
CA MET A 174 -1.74 -8.67 -2.36
C MET A 174 -2.99 -8.91 -1.48
N ASN A 175 -2.80 -9.25 -0.21
CA ASN A 175 -3.91 -9.57 0.69
C ASN A 175 -4.81 -8.37 0.95
N ILE A 176 -4.24 -7.17 1.06
CA ILE A 176 -5.01 -5.94 1.22
C ILE A 176 -5.74 -5.62 -0.09
N ALA A 177 -5.08 -5.71 -1.24
CA ALA A 177 -5.66 -5.33 -2.53
C ALA A 177 -6.83 -6.23 -2.93
N THR A 178 -6.68 -7.55 -2.79
CA THR A 178 -7.76 -8.52 -3.02
C THR A 178 -8.91 -8.34 -2.05
N SER A 179 -8.64 -7.98 -0.79
CA SER A 179 -9.68 -7.66 0.19
C SER A 179 -10.40 -6.36 -0.11
N TRP A 180 -9.68 -5.34 -0.58
CA TRP A 180 -10.28 -4.09 -1.03
C TRP A 180 -11.24 -4.31 -2.20
N GLU A 181 -10.81 -5.03 -3.24
CA GLU A 181 -11.69 -5.31 -4.40
C GLU A 181 -12.97 -6.04 -3.98
N ARG A 182 -12.83 -7.06 -3.11
CA ARG A 182 -13.99 -7.80 -2.59
C ARG A 182 -14.94 -6.90 -1.81
N CYS A 183 -14.43 -6.13 -0.84
CA CYS A 183 -15.26 -5.27 0.00
C CYS A 183 -15.91 -4.13 -0.80
N ALA A 184 -15.24 -3.61 -1.83
CA ALA A 184 -15.81 -2.63 -2.74
C ALA A 184 -16.97 -3.22 -3.58
N ARG A 185 -16.82 -4.46 -4.08
CA ARG A 185 -17.91 -5.16 -4.77
C ARG A 185 -19.09 -5.46 -3.84
N GLU A 186 -18.83 -5.91 -2.63
CA GLU A 186 -19.85 -6.18 -1.61
C GLU A 186 -20.64 -4.91 -1.30
N ALA A 187 -19.97 -3.77 -1.10
CA ALA A 187 -20.64 -2.49 -0.86
C ALA A 187 -21.60 -2.10 -2.01
N ILE A 188 -21.20 -2.32 -3.26
CA ILE A 188 -22.05 -2.07 -4.43
C ILE A 188 -23.24 -3.02 -4.46
N LEU A 189 -23.00 -4.31 -4.17
CA LEU A 189 -24.06 -5.32 -4.16
C LEU A 189 -25.10 -5.01 -3.07
N GLU A 190 -24.66 -4.70 -1.85
CA GLU A 190 -25.53 -4.31 -0.75
C GLU A 190 -26.36 -3.06 -1.09
N TYR A 191 -25.72 -2.06 -1.71
CA TYR A 191 -26.41 -0.86 -2.17
C TYR A 191 -27.49 -1.18 -3.21
N ALA A 192 -27.18 -2.03 -4.19
CA ALA A 192 -28.14 -2.45 -5.20
C ALA A 192 -29.32 -3.20 -4.59
N GLN A 193 -29.05 -4.16 -3.68
CA GLN A 193 -30.08 -4.95 -2.99
C GLN A 193 -30.99 -4.06 -2.14
N ALA A 194 -30.44 -3.10 -1.39
CA ALA A 194 -31.21 -2.16 -0.58
C ALA A 194 -32.18 -1.30 -1.40
N ARG A 195 -31.97 -1.20 -2.72
CA ARG A 195 -32.81 -0.45 -3.67
C ARG A 195 -33.72 -1.35 -4.51
N GLY A 196 -33.87 -2.62 -4.14
CA GLY A 196 -34.68 -3.59 -4.89
C GLY A 196 -34.01 -4.11 -6.16
N GLY A 197 -32.73 -3.81 -6.35
CA GLY A 197 -31.88 -4.44 -7.37
C GLY A 197 -31.28 -5.76 -6.88
N GLY A 198 -30.32 -6.26 -7.64
CA GLY A 198 -29.63 -7.51 -7.34
C GLY A 198 -28.66 -7.88 -8.46
N THR A 199 -28.00 -9.02 -8.34
CA THR A 199 -27.22 -9.58 -9.45
C THR A 199 -28.15 -10.06 -10.55
N PHE A 200 -27.63 -10.17 -11.78
CA PHE A 200 -28.37 -10.78 -12.89
C PHE A 200 -28.97 -12.13 -12.48
N SER A 201 -28.17 -13.01 -11.88
CA SER A 201 -28.62 -14.34 -11.46
C SER A 201 -29.66 -14.31 -10.35
N SER A 202 -29.64 -13.29 -9.48
CA SER A 202 -30.66 -13.12 -8.43
C SER A 202 -32.01 -12.69 -9.00
N ILE A 203 -32.03 -11.99 -10.14
CA ILE A 203 -33.25 -11.46 -10.74
C ILE A 203 -33.82 -12.43 -11.79
N TYR A 204 -32.93 -13.05 -12.59
CA TYR A 204 -33.30 -13.83 -13.76
C TYR A 204 -32.98 -15.33 -13.65
N GLY A 205 -32.37 -15.78 -12.54
CA GLY A 205 -31.87 -17.14 -12.40
C GLY A 205 -30.44 -17.31 -12.93
N GLY A 206 -29.76 -18.37 -12.48
CA GLY A 206 -28.41 -18.69 -12.93
C GLY A 206 -28.38 -19.17 -14.39
N TRP A 207 -27.20 -19.16 -15.00
CA TRP A 207 -27.01 -19.77 -16.31
C TRP A 207 -27.19 -21.28 -16.20
N GLU A 208 -28.16 -21.82 -16.93
CA GLU A 208 -28.33 -23.25 -17.07
C GLU A 208 -27.28 -23.79 -18.07
N MET A 209 -26.66 -24.91 -17.73
CA MET A 209 -25.80 -25.61 -18.68
C MET A 209 -26.69 -26.16 -19.79
N CYS A 210 -26.46 -25.72 -21.03
CA CYS A 210 -27.12 -26.31 -22.18
C CYS A 210 -26.66 -27.78 -22.30
N GLU A 211 -27.43 -28.72 -21.75
CA GLU A 211 -27.29 -30.14 -22.06
C GLU A 211 -27.69 -30.36 -23.52
N LYS A 212 -26.74 -30.09 -24.42
CA LYS A 212 -26.85 -30.59 -25.78
C LYS A 212 -26.58 -32.09 -25.70
N TYR A 213 -27.63 -32.86 -25.96
CA TYR A 213 -27.55 -34.26 -26.37
C TYR A 213 -26.42 -34.38 -27.42
N PHE A 214 -25.28 -34.92 -27.01
CA PHE A 214 -24.25 -35.44 -27.90
C PHE A 214 -24.61 -36.86 -28.29
#